data_AF-A0A914DB87-F1
#
_entry.id   AF-A0A914DB87-F1
#
_cell.length_a   1.000
_cell.length_b   1.000
_cell.length_c   1.000
_cell.angle_alpha   90.00
_cell.angle_beta   90.00
_cell.angle_gamma   90.00
#
_symmetry.space_group_name_H-M   'P 1'
#
loop_
_entity.id
_entity.type
_entity.pdbx_description
1 polymer ?
#
loop_
_entity_poly.entity_id
_entity_poly.type
_entity_poly.pdbx_seq_one_letter_code
_entity_poly.pdbx_strand_id
1 'polypeptide(L)'
;MAKLGIMDIRMQETADVIMSQFCDRIVHAANPKSILSFRDGSTSKNGETVFVISKQVSRTEIPEPTEVFETLTSFFKEFHHIFADAMVDKSPFLTQLGMKFAPRLIDMLVKDCLTPSIPYDKHNEEKYQNLIHVAIQFYDWMKEMKYFTGEAISLEQFINNYDQIFINRRCLRIVTSARELITQQYIDLTP
;
A
#
# COMPACT_ATOMS: atom_id res chain seq x y z
N MET A 1 30.12 -2.51 -21.81
CA MET A 1 29.37 -3.17 -20.70
C MET A 1 29.14 -2.28 -19.47
N ALA A 2 29.80 -1.12 -19.30
CA ALA A 2 29.63 -0.27 -18.10
C ALA A 2 28.33 0.56 -18.03
N LYS A 3 27.63 0.80 -19.15
CA LYS A 3 26.42 1.65 -19.17
C LYS A 3 25.16 0.98 -18.63
N LEU A 4 25.06 -0.35 -18.70
CA LEU A 4 23.88 -1.10 -18.21
C LEU A 4 23.75 -1.02 -16.68
N GLY A 5 24.87 -1.14 -15.95
CA GLY A 5 24.87 -1.12 -14.48
C GLY A 5 24.48 0.23 -13.89
N ILE A 6 24.86 1.35 -14.52
CA ILE A 6 24.52 2.71 -14.03
C ILE A 6 23.01 2.96 -14.10
N MET A 7 22.36 2.47 -15.15
CA MET A 7 20.93 2.64 -15.33
C MET A 7 20.13 1.81 -14.33
N ASP A 8 20.55 0.57 -14.07
CA ASP A 8 19.94 -0.27 -13.05
C ASP A 8 20.06 0.34 -11.64
N ILE A 9 21.23 0.93 -11.32
CA ILE A 9 21.43 1.67 -10.06
C ILE A 9 20.46 2.84 -9.96
N ARG A 10 20.33 3.66 -11.01
CA ARG A 10 19.42 4.81 -11.00
C ARG A 10 17.95 4.42 -10.93
N MET A 11 17.57 3.31 -11.57
CA MET A 11 16.23 2.74 -11.44
C MET A 11 15.94 2.31 -10.01
N GLN A 12 16.90 1.66 -9.35
CA GLN A 12 16.80 1.28 -7.95
C GLN A 12 16.65 2.52 -7.04
N GLU A 13 17.51 3.53 -7.22
CA GLU A 13 17.42 4.79 -6.48
C GLU A 13 16.05 5.47 -6.68
N THR A 14 15.54 5.46 -7.92
CA THR A 14 14.22 6.02 -8.24
C THR A 14 13.10 5.23 -7.54
N ALA A 15 13.17 3.90 -7.55
CA ALA A 15 12.23 3.04 -6.83
C ALA A 15 12.27 3.30 -5.31
N ASP A 16 13.45 3.50 -4.74
CA ASP A 16 13.61 3.82 -3.32
C ASP A 16 13.06 5.19 -2.95
N VAL A 17 13.21 6.18 -3.83
CA VAL A 17 12.58 7.50 -3.67
C VAL A 17 11.06 7.39 -3.74
N ILE A 18 10.51 6.67 -4.72
CA ILE A 18 9.06 6.43 -4.83
C ILE A 18 8.53 5.78 -3.55
N MET A 19 9.19 4.74 -3.08
CA MET A 19 8.78 4.03 -1.87
C MET A 19 8.87 4.91 -0.62
N SER A 20 9.97 5.62 -0.41
CA SER A 20 10.21 6.39 0.83
C SER A 20 9.52 7.74 0.88
N GLN A 21 9.37 8.41 -0.26
CA GLN A 21 8.81 9.76 -0.32
C GLN A 21 7.33 9.77 -0.66
N PHE A 22 6.82 8.73 -1.33
CA PHE A 22 5.42 8.65 -1.75
C PHE A 22 4.69 7.51 -1.05
N CYS A 23 5.03 6.26 -1.33
CA CYS A 23 4.23 5.14 -0.86
C CYS A 23 4.19 5.03 0.67
N ASP A 24 5.34 5.10 1.35
CA ASP A 24 5.41 5.06 2.83
C ASP A 24 4.60 6.18 3.47
N ARG A 25 4.64 7.38 2.88
CA ARG A 25 3.91 8.54 3.41
C ARG A 25 2.41 8.42 3.20
N ILE A 26 1.98 7.88 2.04
CA ILE A 26 0.57 7.63 1.74
C ILE A 26 0.00 6.57 2.69
N VAL A 27 0.71 5.45 2.89
CA VAL A 27 0.26 4.36 3.76
C VAL A 27 0.18 4.78 5.22
N HIS A 28 1.01 5.72 5.68
CA HIS A 28 1.04 6.11 7.09
C HIS A 28 0.41 7.48 7.40
N ALA A 29 -0.26 8.11 6.42
CA ALA A 29 -0.91 9.40 6.62
C ALA A 29 -2.26 9.25 7.32
N ALA A 30 -2.51 10.09 8.33
CA ALA A 30 -3.81 10.18 8.98
C ALA A 30 -4.96 10.47 7.99
N ASN A 31 -4.69 11.28 6.96
CA ASN A 31 -5.62 11.55 5.86
C ASN A 31 -4.88 11.42 4.51
N PRO A 32 -4.91 10.23 3.88
CA PRO A 32 -4.19 9.95 2.64
C PRO A 32 -4.56 10.90 1.50
N LYS A 33 -5.84 11.25 1.36
CA LYS A 33 -6.33 12.13 0.29
C LYS A 33 -5.78 13.56 0.39
N SER A 34 -5.58 14.05 1.62
CA SER A 34 -5.12 15.43 1.85
C SER A 34 -3.63 15.62 1.62
N ILE A 35 -2.82 14.55 1.70
CA ILE A 35 -1.37 14.68 1.61
C ILE A 35 -0.87 14.73 0.18
N LEU A 36 -1.64 14.22 -0.79
CA LEU A 36 -1.27 14.15 -2.20
C LEU A 36 -2.00 15.25 -2.97
N SER A 37 -1.24 16.11 -3.63
CA SER A 37 -1.80 17.08 -4.57
C SER A 37 -0.96 17.12 -5.85
N PHE A 38 -1.68 17.32 -6.96
CA PHE A 38 -1.10 17.44 -8.29
C PHE A 38 -1.18 18.89 -8.70
N ARG A 39 -0.04 19.50 -9.01
CA ARG A 39 -0.02 20.82 -9.63
C ARG A 39 0.35 20.64 -11.09
N ASP A 40 -0.62 20.86 -11.95
CA ASP A 40 -0.39 20.82 -13.38
C ASP A 40 0.26 22.13 -13.84
N GLY A 41 1.33 22.00 -14.61
CA GLY A 41 2.19 23.12 -15.01
C GLY A 41 1.63 23.99 -16.13
N SER A 42 0.37 23.83 -16.53
CA SER A 42 -0.23 24.54 -17.68
C SER A 42 -0.28 26.08 -17.53
N THR A 43 0.05 26.62 -16.36
CA THR A 43 0.26 28.06 -16.12
C THR A 43 1.73 28.46 -15.88
N SER A 44 2.65 27.49 -15.81
CA SER A 44 4.10 27.70 -15.71
C SER A 44 4.73 27.55 -17.10
N LYS A 45 5.65 28.45 -17.46
CA LYS A 45 6.20 28.60 -18.82
C LYS A 45 6.96 27.37 -19.37
N ASN A 46 7.09 26.29 -18.59
CA ASN A 46 7.95 25.13 -18.90
C ASN A 46 7.24 23.75 -18.89
N GLY A 47 5.92 23.64 -18.66
CA GLY A 47 5.21 22.35 -18.73
C GLY A 47 5.65 21.31 -17.68
N GLU A 48 6.05 21.76 -16.50
CA GLU A 48 6.47 20.87 -15.39
C GLU A 48 5.26 20.37 -14.59
N THR A 49 5.06 19.05 -14.52
CA THR A 49 4.11 18.43 -13.58
C THR A 49 4.80 18.22 -12.22
N VAL A 50 4.23 18.80 -11.15
CA VAL A 50 4.80 18.73 -9.81
C VAL A 50 3.93 17.87 -8.90
N PHE A 51 4.52 16.81 -8.35
CA PHE A 51 3.91 16.04 -7.27
C PHE A 51 4.26 16.67 -5.91
N VAL A 52 3.24 17.05 -5.14
CA VAL A 52 3.43 17.61 -3.79
C VAL A 52 2.89 16.63 -2.77
N ILE A 53 3.77 16.17 -1.88
CA ILE A 53 3.40 15.42 -0.69
C ILE A 53 3.69 16.23 0.57
N SER A 54 2.68 16.34 1.45
CA SER A 54 2.83 17.01 2.75
C SER A 54 3.96 16.37 3.58
N LYS A 55 4.71 17.22 4.29
CA LYS A 55 5.82 16.79 5.16
C LYS A 55 5.34 16.28 6.52
N GLN A 56 4.13 16.64 6.93
CA GLN A 56 3.56 16.24 8.22
C GLN A 56 2.72 14.98 8.05
N VAL A 57 3.34 13.84 8.35
CA VAL A 57 2.66 12.54 8.47
C VAL A 57 2.58 12.26 9.98
N SER A 58 1.42 12.47 10.59
CA SER A 58 1.18 12.05 11.96
C SER A 58 0.98 10.53 11.97
N ARG A 59 2.01 9.78 12.37
CA ARG A 59 1.97 8.31 12.50
C ARG A 59 1.10 7.80 13.66
N THR A 60 0.35 8.70 14.32
CA THR A 60 -0.41 8.42 15.53
C THR A 60 -1.85 7.97 15.25
N GLU A 61 -2.36 8.21 14.04
CA GLU A 61 -3.71 7.82 13.64
C GLU A 61 -3.63 6.77 12.53
N ILE A 62 -4.41 5.70 12.67
CA ILE A 62 -4.52 4.65 11.66
C ILE A 62 -5.31 5.25 10.48
N PRO A 63 -4.74 5.28 9.26
CA PRO A 63 -5.43 5.80 8.08
C PRO A 63 -6.74 5.04 7.84
N GLU A 64 -7.68 5.68 7.14
CA GLU A 64 -8.76 4.94 6.51
C GLU A 64 -8.15 4.06 5.39
N PRO A 65 -8.24 2.72 5.49
CA PRO A 65 -7.52 1.81 4.60
C PRO A 65 -7.92 1.91 3.13
N THR A 66 -9.20 2.16 2.86
CA THR A 66 -9.75 2.33 1.51
C THR A 66 -9.14 3.56 0.84
N GLU A 67 -9.02 4.67 1.56
CA GLU A 67 -8.42 5.92 1.11
C GLU A 67 -6.94 5.79 0.78
N VAL A 68 -6.22 4.89 1.48
CA VAL A 68 -4.82 4.56 1.13
C VAL A 68 -4.76 3.98 -0.29
N PHE A 69 -5.59 2.98 -0.60
CA PHE A 69 -5.62 2.37 -1.93
C PHE A 69 -6.10 3.35 -3.00
N GLU A 70 -7.12 4.16 -2.73
CA GLU A 70 -7.59 5.20 -3.64
C GLU A 70 -6.48 6.22 -3.95
N THR A 71 -5.78 6.69 -2.90
CA THR A 71 -4.71 7.69 -3.05
C THR A 71 -3.50 7.12 -3.79
N LEU A 72 -3.10 5.88 -3.50
CA LEU A 72 -2.05 5.19 -4.25
C LEU A 72 -2.44 5.00 -5.72
N THR A 73 -3.69 4.64 -5.99
CA THR A 73 -4.22 4.51 -7.36
C THR A 73 -4.09 5.84 -8.10
N SER A 74 -4.52 6.94 -7.50
CA SER A 74 -4.38 8.27 -8.09
C SER A 74 -2.93 8.66 -8.32
N PHE A 75 -2.05 8.42 -7.36
CA PHE A 75 -0.61 8.66 -7.52
C PHE A 75 -0.04 7.92 -8.74
N PHE A 76 -0.28 6.60 -8.84
CA PHE A 76 0.28 5.81 -9.93
C PHE A 76 -0.38 6.10 -11.28
N LYS A 77 -1.64 6.53 -11.33
CA LYS A 77 -2.29 7.00 -12.56
C LYS A 77 -1.59 8.22 -13.13
N GLU A 78 -1.34 9.22 -12.30
CA GLU A 78 -0.63 10.44 -12.69
C GLU A 78 0.83 10.14 -13.04
N PHE A 79 1.48 9.27 -12.26
CA PHE A 79 2.84 8.81 -12.58
C PHE A 79 2.88 8.08 -13.93
N HIS A 80 1.88 7.24 -14.22
CA HIS A 80 1.79 6.54 -15.50
C HIS A 80 1.64 7.53 -16.66
N HIS A 81 0.75 8.52 -16.53
CA HIS A 81 0.50 9.52 -17.57
C HIS A 81 1.78 10.26 -18.00
N ILE A 82 2.70 10.54 -17.06
CA ILE A 82 3.95 11.24 -17.35
C ILE A 82 4.98 10.35 -18.08
N PHE A 83 5.00 9.05 -17.77
CA PHE A 83 6.07 8.15 -18.20
C PHE A 83 5.59 7.02 -19.13
N ALA A 84 4.34 7.06 -19.61
CA ALA A 84 3.73 6.00 -20.42
C ALA A 84 4.56 5.63 -21.67
N ASP A 85 5.12 6.65 -22.33
CA ASP A 85 5.92 6.48 -23.57
C ASP A 85 7.41 6.26 -23.30
N ALA A 86 7.84 6.26 -22.03
CA ALA A 86 9.24 6.10 -21.68
C ALA A 86 9.70 4.64 -21.85
N MET A 87 10.74 4.45 -22.66
CA MET A 87 11.30 3.13 -22.96
C MET A 87 12.75 3.03 -22.51
N VAL A 88 13.12 1.87 -21.98
CA VAL A 88 14.49 1.53 -21.60
C VAL A 88 14.86 0.17 -22.18
N ASP A 89 15.91 0.12 -22.99
CA ASP A 89 16.40 -1.12 -23.62
C ASP A 89 15.29 -1.96 -24.28
N LYS A 90 14.33 -1.27 -24.94
CA LYS A 90 13.14 -1.83 -25.62
C LYS A 90 12.05 -2.41 -24.73
N SER A 91 12.15 -2.23 -23.41
CA SER A 91 11.09 -2.53 -22.44
C SER A 91 10.52 -1.23 -21.86
N PRO A 92 9.21 -1.16 -21.55
CA PRO A 92 8.63 0.01 -20.90
C PRO A 92 9.37 0.32 -19.59
N PHE A 93 9.74 1.59 -19.41
CA PHE A 93 10.42 2.08 -18.21
C PHE A 93 9.64 1.73 -16.94
N LEU A 94 8.32 1.94 -16.98
CA LEU A 94 7.41 1.68 -15.86
C LEU A 94 7.37 0.22 -15.44
N THR A 95 7.54 -0.71 -16.39
CA THR A 95 7.63 -2.14 -16.08
C THR A 95 8.91 -2.47 -15.33
N GLN A 96 10.06 -1.96 -15.79
CA GLN A 96 11.33 -2.20 -15.11
C GLN A 96 11.37 -1.56 -13.72
N LEU A 97 10.82 -0.34 -13.61
CA LEU A 97 10.72 0.37 -12.33
C LEU A 97 9.75 -0.34 -11.37
N GLY A 98 8.60 -0.79 -11.88
CA GLY A 98 7.59 -1.56 -11.15
C GLY A 98 8.19 -2.79 -10.48
N MET A 99 8.99 -3.57 -11.20
CA MET A 99 9.66 -4.76 -10.67
C MET A 99 10.55 -4.46 -9.45
N LYS A 100 11.11 -3.25 -9.35
CA LYS A 100 12.02 -2.85 -8.27
C LYS A 100 11.29 -2.49 -6.98
N PHE A 101 10.09 -1.89 -7.06
CA PHE A 101 9.34 -1.48 -5.86
C PHE A 101 8.16 -2.38 -5.51
N ALA A 102 7.60 -3.13 -6.46
CA ALA A 102 6.36 -3.89 -6.28
C ALA A 102 6.39 -4.85 -5.08
N PRO A 103 7.45 -5.67 -4.85
CA PRO A 103 7.48 -6.57 -3.70
C PRO A 103 7.40 -5.82 -2.37
N ARG A 104 8.11 -4.69 -2.26
CA ARG A 104 8.14 -3.86 -1.05
C ARG A 104 6.82 -3.13 -0.83
N LEU A 105 6.19 -2.65 -1.90
CA LEU A 105 4.88 -2.01 -1.84
C LEU A 105 3.80 -2.99 -1.38
N ILE A 106 3.77 -4.19 -1.95
CA ILE A 106 2.79 -5.21 -1.56
C ILE A 106 3.00 -5.66 -0.12
N ASP A 107 4.24 -5.91 0.29
CA ASP A 107 4.57 -6.29 1.67
C ASP A 107 4.08 -5.24 2.68
N MET A 108 4.32 -3.95 2.39
CA MET A 108 3.85 -2.83 3.21
C MET A 108 2.32 -2.74 3.23
N LEU A 109 1.64 -2.88 2.08
CA LEU A 109 0.18 -2.84 2.03
C LEU A 109 -0.45 -4.00 2.82
N VAL A 110 0.14 -5.20 2.75
CA VAL A 110 -0.34 -6.36 3.50
C VAL A 110 -0.11 -6.17 5.00
N LYS A 111 1.09 -5.75 5.42
CA LYS A 111 1.47 -5.65 6.84
C LYS A 111 0.87 -4.46 7.55
N ASP A 112 0.83 -3.31 6.90
CA ASP A 112 0.57 -2.02 7.55
C ASP A 112 -0.83 -1.49 7.24
N CYS A 113 -1.50 -2.02 6.21
CA CYS A 113 -2.86 -1.63 5.83
C CYS A 113 -3.86 -2.79 6.00
N LEU A 114 -3.76 -3.85 5.20
CA LEU A 114 -4.78 -4.91 5.15
C LEU A 114 -4.84 -5.75 6.43
N THR A 115 -3.70 -6.20 6.93
CA THR A 115 -3.65 -7.06 8.13
C THR A 115 -4.22 -6.34 9.35
N PRO A 116 -3.84 -5.10 9.70
CA PRO A 116 -4.44 -4.36 10.82
C PRO A 116 -5.96 -4.16 10.68
N SER A 117 -6.48 -4.01 9.46
CA SER A 117 -7.89 -3.75 9.20
C SER A 117 -8.80 -4.97 9.33
N ILE A 118 -8.24 -6.18 9.50
CA ILE A 118 -9.04 -7.40 9.69
C ILE A 118 -9.96 -7.21 10.90
N PRO A 119 -11.29 -7.23 10.70
CA PRO A 119 -12.21 -6.93 11.77
C PRO A 119 -12.29 -8.11 12.71
N TYR A 120 -12.55 -7.80 13.97
CA TYR A 120 -12.67 -8.83 14.98
C TYR A 120 -14.13 -9.29 15.17
N ASP A 121 -15.11 -8.50 14.70
CA ASP A 121 -16.54 -8.73 14.85
C ASP A 121 -17.27 -8.68 13.49
N LYS A 122 -18.43 -9.34 13.41
CA LYS A 122 -19.20 -9.44 12.16
C LYS A 122 -19.72 -8.09 11.65
N HIS A 123 -19.89 -7.10 12.52
CA HIS A 123 -20.40 -5.79 12.13
C HIS A 123 -19.46 -5.01 11.21
N ASN A 124 -18.16 -5.30 11.26
CA ASN A 124 -17.16 -4.67 10.40
C ASN A 124 -16.73 -5.55 9.21
N GLU A 125 -17.36 -6.71 9.05
CA GLU A 125 -17.07 -7.66 7.96
C GLU A 125 -17.37 -7.05 6.59
N GLU A 126 -18.51 -6.38 6.43
CA GLU A 126 -18.89 -5.72 5.17
C GLU A 126 -17.91 -4.60 4.77
N LYS A 127 -17.48 -3.78 5.75
CA LYS A 127 -16.47 -2.74 5.51
C LYS A 127 -15.14 -3.33 5.07
N TYR A 128 -14.73 -4.45 5.68
CA TYR A 128 -13.50 -5.13 5.30
C TYR A 128 -13.62 -5.81 3.92
N GLN A 129 -14.78 -6.36 3.57
CA GLN A 129 -15.03 -6.88 2.22
C GLN A 129 -14.92 -5.77 1.16
N ASN A 130 -15.44 -4.58 1.45
CA ASN A 130 -15.25 -3.43 0.58
C ASN A 130 -13.77 -3.04 0.45
N LEU A 131 -13.01 -3.04 1.55
CA LEU A 131 -11.56 -2.80 1.51
C LEU A 131 -10.84 -3.82 0.62
N ILE A 132 -11.16 -5.11 0.75
CA ILE A 132 -10.58 -6.15 -0.10
C ILE A 132 -10.93 -5.91 -1.57
N HIS A 133 -12.17 -5.52 -1.87
CA HIS A 133 -12.57 -5.18 -3.23
C HIS A 133 -11.74 -4.03 -3.82
N VAL A 134 -11.54 -2.95 -3.06
CA VAL A 134 -10.72 -1.81 -3.50
C VAL A 134 -9.24 -2.21 -3.65
N ALA A 135 -8.73 -3.08 -2.77
CA ALA A 135 -7.36 -3.61 -2.89
C ALA A 135 -7.17 -4.47 -4.15
N ILE A 136 -8.16 -5.30 -4.50
CA ILE A 136 -8.17 -6.08 -5.76
C ILE A 136 -8.16 -5.14 -6.96
N GLN A 137 -9.03 -4.12 -6.98
CA GLN A 137 -9.10 -3.14 -8.08
C GLN A 137 -7.77 -2.40 -8.27
N PHE A 138 -7.12 -1.97 -7.18
CA PHE A 138 -5.80 -1.37 -7.23
C PHE A 138 -4.77 -2.32 -7.87
N TYR A 139 -4.76 -3.57 -7.43
CA TYR A 139 -3.79 -4.57 -7.90
C TYR A 139 -4.00 -4.93 -9.38
N ASP A 140 -5.25 -5.14 -9.79
CA ASP A 140 -5.60 -5.41 -11.18
C ASP A 140 -5.20 -4.24 -12.09
N TRP A 141 -5.43 -3.00 -11.65
CA TRP A 141 -4.99 -1.82 -12.38
C TRP A 141 -3.46 -1.74 -12.49
N MET A 142 -2.73 -2.02 -11.40
CA MET A 142 -1.26 -2.04 -11.41
C MET A 142 -0.69 -3.14 -12.32
N LYS A 143 -1.39 -4.28 -12.44
CA LYS A 143 -1.06 -5.35 -13.40
C LYS A 143 -1.34 -4.93 -14.84
N GLU A 144 -2.51 -4.35 -15.10
CA GLU A 144 -2.91 -3.87 -16.43
C GLU A 144 -1.90 -2.86 -16.98
N MET A 145 -1.46 -1.93 -16.12
CA MET A 145 -0.45 -0.92 -16.44
C MET A 145 0.99 -1.45 -16.38
N LYS A 146 1.17 -2.77 -16.18
CA LYS A 146 2.45 -3.50 -16.14
C LYS A 146 3.44 -3.02 -15.08
N TYR A 147 2.98 -2.39 -14.01
CA TYR A 147 3.80 -2.14 -12.83
C TYR A 147 4.06 -3.44 -12.07
N PHE A 148 3.02 -4.28 -11.94
CA PHE A 148 3.12 -5.59 -11.32
C PHE A 148 3.23 -6.65 -12.42
N THR A 149 4.41 -7.26 -12.52
CA THR A 149 4.62 -8.44 -13.36
C THR A 149 4.25 -9.69 -12.55
N GLY A 150 4.01 -10.82 -13.23
CA GLY A 150 3.48 -12.06 -12.61
C GLY A 150 4.29 -12.67 -11.45
N GLU A 151 5.48 -12.13 -11.14
CA GLU A 151 6.28 -12.49 -9.97
C GLU A 151 5.85 -11.75 -8.68
N ALA A 152 4.99 -10.73 -8.78
CA ALA A 152 4.41 -10.00 -7.65
C ALA A 152 3.27 -10.81 -6.97
N ILE A 153 3.59 -12.03 -6.56
CA ILE A 153 2.64 -13.10 -6.18
C ILE A 153 1.94 -12.85 -4.81
N SER A 154 2.44 -11.90 -4.01
CA SER A 154 2.07 -11.80 -2.58
C SER A 154 0.69 -11.23 -2.29
N LEU A 155 0.12 -10.36 -3.13
CA LEU A 155 -1.22 -9.81 -2.85
C LEU A 155 -2.33 -10.79 -3.21
N GLU A 156 -2.22 -11.48 -4.33
CA GLU A 156 -3.14 -12.58 -4.69
C GLU A 156 -3.08 -13.71 -3.67
N GLN A 157 -1.89 -14.06 -3.18
CA GLN A 157 -1.76 -15.02 -2.10
C GLN A 157 -2.43 -14.51 -0.81
N PHE A 158 -2.31 -13.24 -0.48
CA PHE A 158 -3.00 -12.65 0.67
C PHE A 158 -4.53 -12.73 0.50
N ILE A 159 -5.05 -12.28 -0.65
CA ILE A 159 -6.48 -12.30 -0.97
C ILE A 159 -7.02 -13.74 -0.97
N ASN A 160 -6.29 -14.71 -1.52
CA ASN A 160 -6.76 -16.10 -1.55
C ASN A 160 -6.73 -16.78 -0.17
N ASN A 161 -5.96 -16.26 0.78
CA ASN A 161 -5.80 -16.85 2.12
C ASN A 161 -6.42 -16.00 3.24
N TYR A 162 -7.04 -14.84 2.94
CA TYR A 162 -7.47 -13.91 3.99
C TYR A 162 -8.53 -14.54 4.90
N ASP A 163 -9.38 -15.44 4.39
CA ASP A 163 -10.39 -16.15 5.20
C ASP A 163 -9.75 -16.97 6.32
N GLN A 164 -8.61 -17.63 6.06
CA GLN A 164 -7.88 -18.36 7.10
C GLN A 164 -7.24 -17.41 8.11
N ILE A 165 -6.66 -16.30 7.64
CA ILE A 165 -6.08 -15.27 8.51
C ILE A 165 -7.15 -14.65 9.41
N PHE A 166 -8.35 -14.42 8.86
CA PHE A 166 -9.52 -13.92 9.56
C PHE A 166 -9.97 -14.87 10.67
N ILE A 167 -10.13 -16.16 10.36
CA ILE A 167 -10.50 -17.19 11.35
C ILE A 167 -9.44 -17.27 12.45
N ASN A 168 -8.15 -17.33 12.09
CA ASN A 168 -7.06 -17.42 13.05
C ASN A 168 -7.01 -16.22 14.01
N ARG A 169 -7.18 -14.99 13.49
CA ARG A 169 -7.25 -13.79 14.34
C ARG A 169 -8.43 -13.80 15.29
N ARG A 170 -9.60 -14.25 14.82
CA ARG A 170 -10.78 -14.36 15.67
C ARG A 170 -10.60 -15.40 16.77
N CYS A 171 -10.02 -16.56 16.46
CA CYS A 171 -9.67 -17.59 17.43
C CYS A 171 -8.67 -17.06 18.47
N LEU A 172 -7.60 -16.39 18.03
CA LEU A 172 -6.63 -15.77 18.92
C LEU A 172 -7.27 -14.76 19.86
N ARG A 173 -8.15 -13.89 19.36
CA ARG A 173 -8.85 -12.92 20.23
C ARG A 173 -9.72 -13.63 21.27
N ILE A 174 -10.50 -14.63 20.88
CA ILE A 174 -11.33 -15.41 21.83
C ILE A 174 -10.46 -16.04 22.92
N VAL A 175 -9.33 -16.64 22.55
CA VAL A 175 -8.38 -17.24 23.50
C VAL A 175 -7.77 -16.18 24.42
N THR A 176 -7.35 -15.03 23.89
CA THR A 176 -6.79 -13.93 24.67
C THR A 176 -7.83 -13.37 25.65
N SER A 177 -9.05 -13.09 25.20
CA SER A 177 -10.14 -12.61 26.07
C SER A 177 -10.51 -13.64 27.14
N ALA A 178 -10.55 -14.93 26.80
CA ALA A 178 -10.78 -15.99 27.77
C ALA A 178 -9.66 -16.04 28.82
N ARG A 179 -8.39 -15.90 28.41
CA ARG A 179 -7.25 -15.80 29.33
C ARG A 179 -7.38 -14.60 30.25
N GLU A 180 -7.65 -13.42 29.70
CA GLU A 180 -7.85 -12.18 30.46
C GLU A 180 -8.92 -12.36 31.54
N LEU A 181 -10.09 -12.93 31.20
CA LEU A 181 -11.16 -13.24 32.15
C LEU A 181 -10.73 -14.23 33.23
N ILE A 182 -10.00 -15.30 32.87
CA ILE A 182 -9.46 -16.28 33.83
C ILE A 182 -8.49 -15.62 34.80
N THR A 183 -7.63 -14.70 34.33
CA THR A 183 -6.71 -13.94 35.19
C THR A 183 -7.36 -12.77 35.94
N GLN A 184 -8.52 -12.27 35.51
CA GLN A 184 -9.21 -11.14 36.14
C GLN A 184 -9.91 -11.49 37.46
N GLN A 185 -10.03 -12.77 37.84
CA GLN A 185 -10.57 -13.18 39.12
C GLN A 185 -9.64 -14.12 39.86
N TYR A 186 -8.67 -13.55 40.58
CA TYR A 186 -8.06 -14.15 41.78
C TYR A 186 -7.61 -13.10 42.82
N ILE A 187 -8.07 -11.84 42.74
CA ILE A 187 -7.66 -10.77 43.69
C ILE A 187 -8.75 -10.42 44.73
N ASP A 188 -10.01 -10.80 44.54
CA ASP A 188 -11.12 -10.42 45.46
C ASP A 188 -11.73 -11.58 46.28
N LEU A 189 -10.99 -12.68 46.51
CA LEU A 189 -11.47 -13.81 47.33
C LEU A 189 -10.45 -14.27 48.39
N THR A 190 -9.89 -13.33 49.15
CA THR A 190 -9.32 -13.64 50.47
C THR A 190 -10.11 -12.90 51.55
N PRO A 191 -10.78 -13.62 52.48
CA PRO A 191 -11.49 -13.03 53.61
C PRO A 191 -10.56 -12.37 54.64
#